data_AF-A0A3A4W1Q6-F1
#
_entry.id   AF-A0A3A4W1Q6-F1
#
_cell.length_a   1.000
_cell.length_b   1.000
_cell.length_c   1.000
_cell.angle_alpha   90.00
_cell.angle_beta   90.00
_cell.angle_gamma   90.00
#
_symmetry.space_group_name_H-M   'P 1'
#
loop_
_entity.id
_entity.type
_entity.pdbx_description
1 polymer ?
#
loop_
_entity_poly.entity_id
_entity_poly.type
_entity_poly.pdbx_seq_one_letter_code
_entity_poly.pdbx_strand_id
1 'polypeptide(L)' 'GGGYVTVLVRGETGAVNAAVRAGADACERVGDGLAAAHIIARPHTEVEQILPVRPDSGGGGRDGDITKTKS' A
#
# COMPACT_ATOMS: atom_id res chain seq x y z
N GLY A 1 -2.83 -2.38 -17.74
CA GLY A 1 -1.75 -2.41 -16.74
C GLY A 1 -0.42 -2.53 -17.44
N GLY A 2 0.57 -1.74 -17.03
CA GLY A 2 1.96 -1.78 -17.56
C GLY A 2 2.94 -2.52 -16.65
N GLY A 3 2.46 -3.44 -15.79
CA GLY A 3 3.29 -4.19 -14.85
C GLY A 3 3.49 -3.54 -13.47
N TYR A 4 2.88 -2.38 -13.19
CA TYR A 4 3.00 -1.71 -11.89
C TYR A 4 2.01 -2.24 -10.86
N VAL A 5 2.49 -2.35 -9.61
CA VAL A 5 1.70 -2.73 -8.44
C VAL A 5 1.81 -1.61 -7.40
N THR A 6 0.67 -1.22 -6.82
CA THR A 6 0.60 -0.17 -5.79
C THR A 6 0.00 -0.74 -4.52
N VAL A 7 0.65 -0.47 -3.38
CA VAL A 7 0.14 -0.83 -2.05
C VAL A 7 -0.36 0.44 -1.37
N LEU A 8 -1.54 0.39 -0.77
CA LEU A 8 -2.13 1.49 -0.01
C LEU A 8 -2.15 1.13 1.48
N VAL A 9 -1.61 2.02 2.32
CA VAL A 9 -1.62 1.87 3.78
C VAL A 9 -2.47 2.97 4.41
N ARG A 10 -3.34 2.61 5.36
CA ARG A 10 -4.25 3.53 6.06
C ARG A 10 -4.04 3.41 7.56
N GLY A 11 -4.05 4.53 8.27
CA GLY A 11 -3.86 4.58 9.72
C GLY A 11 -3.45 5.96 10.22
N GLU A 12 -2.95 6.02 11.46
CA GLU A 12 -2.39 7.24 12.05
C GLU A 12 -1.15 7.70 11.28
N THR A 13 -0.96 9.02 11.14
CA THR A 13 0.08 9.60 10.26
C THR A 13 1.48 9.09 10.60
N GLY A 14 1.77 8.92 11.90
CA GLY A 14 3.06 8.39 12.37
C GLY A 14 3.31 6.94 11.95
N ALA A 15 2.29 6.09 12.06
CA ALA A 15 2.38 4.68 11.66
C ALA A 15 2.53 4.54 10.14
N VAL A 16 1.77 5.32 9.36
CA VAL A 16 1.84 5.32 7.90
C VAL A 16 3.22 5.78 7.42
N ASN A 17 3.78 6.85 8.01
CA ASN A 17 5.12 7.33 7.64
C ASN A 17 6.21 6.27 7.88
N ALA A 18 6.15 5.57 9.01
CA ALA A 18 7.08 4.47 9.30
C ALA A 18 6.93 3.31 8.29
N ALA A 19 5.69 2.91 7.98
CA ALA A 19 5.42 1.84 7.03
C ALA A 19 5.92 2.17 5.61
N VAL A 20 5.65 3.39 5.12
CA VAL A 20 6.09 3.84 3.78
C VAL A 20 7.61 3.88 3.71
N ARG A 21 8.30 4.41 4.73
CA ARG A 21 9.77 4.42 4.77
C ARG A 21 10.37 3.00 4.77
N ALA A 22 9.82 2.10 5.58
CA ALA A 22 10.27 0.71 5.61
C ALA A 22 10.03 -0.01 4.27
N GLY A 23 8.89 0.27 3.62
CA GLY A 23 8.58 -0.27 2.29
C GLY A 23 9.52 0.27 1.21
N ALA A 24 9.82 1.57 1.23
CA ALA A 24 10.76 2.18 0.28
C ALA A 24 12.16 1.60 0.40
N ASP A 25 12.71 1.47 1.62
CA ASP A 25 14.00 0.81 1.88
C ASP A 25 14.00 -0.64 1.41
N ALA A 26 12.90 -1.38 1.67
CA ALA A 26 12.77 -2.74 1.17
C ALA A 26 12.81 -2.78 -0.37
N CYS A 27 12.06 -1.90 -1.04
CA CYS A 27 12.04 -1.81 -2.50
C CYS A 27 13.39 -1.42 -3.11
N GLU A 28 14.22 -0.61 -2.45
CA GLU A 28 15.58 -0.32 -2.91
C GLU A 28 16.47 -1.57 -2.90
N ARG A 29 16.18 -2.52 -2.01
CA ARG A 29 16.92 -3.79 -1.89
C ARG A 29 16.43 -4.86 -2.88
N VAL A 30 15.26 -4.68 -3.49
CA VAL A 30 14.67 -5.66 -4.43
C VAL A 30 14.36 -5.01 -5.78
N GLY A 31 15.14 -5.33 -6.82
CA GLY A 31 14.87 -4.94 -8.21
C GLY A 31 15.30 -3.51 -8.58
N ASP A 32 14.61 -2.92 -9.56
CA ASP A 32 14.95 -1.60 -10.16
C ASP A 32 14.49 -0.39 -9.32
N GLY A 33 14.06 -0.63 -8.08
CA GLY A 33 13.65 0.40 -7.13
C GLY A 33 12.17 0.78 -7.20
N LEU A 34 11.81 1.81 -6.43
CA LEU A 34 10.44 2.25 -6.24
C LEU A 34 10.05 3.34 -7.26
N ALA A 35 8.93 3.16 -7.96
CA ALA A 35 8.43 4.16 -8.89
C ALA A 35 7.95 5.46 -8.19
N ALA A 36 7.23 5.34 -7.07
CA ALA A 36 6.76 6.47 -6.27
C ALA A 36 6.39 6.05 -4.84
N ALA A 37 6.62 6.95 -3.87
CA ALA A 37 6.10 6.86 -2.50
C ALA A 37 5.53 8.21 -2.07
N HIS A 38 4.28 8.22 -1.61
CA HIS A 38 3.59 9.43 -1.17
C HIS A 38 2.81 9.20 0.12
N ILE A 39 2.78 10.22 0.98
CA ILE A 39 2.01 10.23 2.22
C ILE A 39 1.04 11.41 2.16
N ILE A 40 -0.23 11.14 2.45
CA ILE A 40 -1.30 12.14 2.51
C ILE A 40 -1.89 12.07 3.92
N ALA A 41 -1.49 12.99 4.80
CA ALA A 41 -1.91 12.97 6.20
C ALA A 41 -3.40 13.31 6.40
N ARG A 42 -3.98 14.10 5.50
CA ARG A 42 -5.40 14.51 5.53
C ARG A 42 -5.99 14.47 4.12
N PRO A 43 -6.45 13.30 3.66
CA PRO A 43 -7.16 13.23 2.38
C PRO A 43 -8.49 14.00 2.49
N HIS A 44 -8.89 14.62 1.39
CA HIS A 44 -10.21 15.22 1.29
C HIS A 44 -11.28 14.13 1.21
N THR A 45 -12.47 14.37 1.78
CA THR A 45 -13.55 13.37 1.89
C THR A 45 -13.95 12.76 0.54
N GLU A 46 -13.98 13.58 -0.51
CA GLU A 46 -14.31 13.09 -1.87
C GLU A 46 -13.25 12.12 -2.43
N VAL A 47 -11.98 12.33 -2.10
CA VAL A 47 -10.88 11.44 -2.51
C VAL A 47 -10.98 10.12 -1.74
N GLU A 48 -11.35 10.19 -0.47
CA GLU A 48 -11.49 9.00 0.38
C GLU A 48 -12.59 8.05 -0.11
N GLN A 49 -13.66 8.57 -0.73
CA GLN A 49 -14.75 7.76 -1.29
C GLN A 49 -14.35 7.03 -2.58
N ILE A 50 -13.42 7.58 -3.35
CA ILE A 50 -12.98 7.03 -4.64
C ILE A 50 -11.85 6.00 -4.43
N LEU A 51 -11.02 6.19 -3.41
CA LEU A 51 -9.92 5.29 -3.11
C LEU A 51 -10.41 3.94 -2.56
N PRO A 52 -9.74 2.83 -2.93
CA PRO A 52 -10.08 1.51 -2.42
C PRO A 52 -9.89 1.44 -0.89
N VAL A 53 -10.94 1.02 -0.18
CA VAL A 53 -10.98 0.97 1.29
C VAL A 53 -10.52 -0.39 1.84
N ARG A 54 -10.55 -1.42 1.01
CA ARG A 54 -10.05 -2.76 1.30
C ARG A 54 -9.25 -3.25 0.10
N PRO A 55 -8.18 -4.04 0.32
CA PRO A 55 -7.61 -4.83 -0.75
C PRO A 55 -8.71 -5.75 -1.29
N ASP A 56 -9.03 -5.59 -2.57
CA ASP A 56 -10.05 -6.37 -3.24
C ASP A 56 -9.52 -7.79 -3.43
N SER A 57 -10.26 -8.77 -2.91
CA SER A 57 -9.92 -10.19 -3.11
C SER A 57 -10.06 -10.67 -4.56
N GLY A 58 -10.47 -9.77 -5.47
CA GLY A 58 -10.63 -10.01 -6.91
C GLY A 58 -9.44 -9.54 -7.75
N GLY A 59 -8.59 -8.66 -7.23
CA GLY A 59 -7.30 -8.36 -7.83
C GLY A 59 -6.31 -9.49 -7.50
N GLY A 60 -5.49 -9.92 -8.45
CA GLY A 60 -4.54 -11.04 -8.30
C GLY A 60 -3.40 -10.83 -7.29
N GLY A 61 -3.62 -10.08 -6.21
CA GLY A 61 -2.71 -9.90 -5.09
C GLY A 61 -2.65 -11.12 -4.18
N ARG A 62 -1.53 -11.28 -3.49
CA ARG A 62 -1.28 -12.37 -2.52
C ARG A 62 -1.85 -12.08 -1.12
N ASP A 63 -2.69 -11.06 -0.99
CA ASP A 63 -3.24 -10.61 0.30
C ASP A 63 -4.10 -11.68 0.99
N GLY A 64 -4.72 -12.57 0.20
CA GLY A 64 -5.44 -13.74 0.70
C GLY A 64 -4.56 -14.80 1.37
N ASP A 65 -3.27 -14.88 1.03
CA ASP A 65 -2.33 -15.86 1.60
C ASP A 65 -1.82 -15.42 2.99
N ILE A 66 -1.63 -14.12 3.18
CA ILE A 66 -1.18 -13.54 4.46
C ILE A 66 -2.25 -13.64 5.55
N THR A 67 -3.53 -13.57 5.17
CA THR A 67 -4.66 -13.63 6.13
C THR A 67 -4.98 -15.05 6.59
N LYS A 68 -4.69 -16.08 5.78
CA LYS A 68 -4.96 -17.50 6.13
C LYS A 68 -3.94 -18.11 7.10
N THR A 69 -2.74 -17.57 7.22
CA THR A 69 -1.67 -18.15 8.06
C THR A 69 -1.82 -17.82 9.56
N LYS A 70 -2.91 -17.14 9.96
CA LYS A 70 -3.18 -16.73 11.36
C LYS A 70 -4.47 -17.31 11.96
N SER A 71 -5.11 -18.29 11.33
CA SER A 71 -6.23 -19.06 11.92
C SER A 71 -5.82 -20.49 12.24
#